data_AF-A0AA42ZI88-F1
#
_entry.id   AF-A0AA42ZI88-F1
#
_cell.length_a   1.000
_cell.length_b   1.000
_cell.length_c   1.000
_cell.angle_alpha   90.00
_cell.angle_beta   90.00
_cell.angle_gamma   90.00
#
_symmetry.space_group_name_H-M   'P 1'
#
loop_
_entity.id
_entity.type
_entity.pdbx_description
1 polymer ?
#
loop_
_entity_poly.entity_id
_entity_poly.type
_entity_poly.pdbx_seq_one_letter_code
_entity_poly.pdbx_strand_id
1 'polypeptide(L)'
;MKKNCWELKACGREPGGSKATEMGICTAATDRTSDGLNGGKNGGRFCWAVAGTLCGGVVQGSFAEKKASCLSCEVFKQIRTEEGREFVMVQPGQRVGSHK
;
A
#
# COMPACT_ATOMS: atom_id res chain seq x y z
N MET A 1 4.64 17.47 2.73
CA MET A 1 4.91 16.08 3.17
C MET A 1 4.05 15.14 2.33
N LYS A 2 4.62 14.08 1.75
CA LYS A 2 3.88 13.09 0.97
C LYS A 2 3.05 12.20 1.91
N LYS A 3 1.77 11.97 1.59
CA LYS A 3 0.85 11.24 2.46
C LYS A 3 0.84 9.74 2.19
N ASN A 4 0.77 8.92 3.25
CA ASN A 4 0.58 7.48 3.18
C ASN A 4 -0.88 7.10 2.87
N CYS A 5 -1.14 5.84 2.51
CA CYS A 5 -2.46 5.37 2.13
C CYS A 5 -3.52 5.58 3.23
N TRP A 6 -3.16 5.41 4.50
CA TRP A 6 -4.09 5.60 5.62
C TRP A 6 -4.45 7.07 5.85
N GLU A 7 -3.52 8.00 5.57
CA GLU A 7 -3.77 9.45 5.62
C GLU A 7 -4.64 9.91 4.45
N LEU A 8 -4.44 9.34 3.26
CA LEU A 8 -5.25 9.65 2.07
C LEU A 8 -6.67 9.10 2.18
N LYS A 9 -6.81 7.87 2.70
CA LYS A 9 -8.11 7.22 2.86
C LYS A 9 -8.82 7.56 4.16
N ALA A 10 -8.13 8.22 5.10
CA ALA A 10 -8.58 8.44 6.47
C ALA A 10 -9.16 7.15 7.11
N CYS A 11 -8.46 6.02 6.93
CA CYS A 11 -9.03 4.72 7.29
C CYS A 11 -8.93 4.39 8.79
N GLY A 12 -8.04 5.08 9.54
CA GLY A 12 -7.89 4.94 10.99
C GLY A 12 -7.24 3.63 11.45
N ARG A 13 -6.58 2.89 10.55
CA ARG A 13 -5.92 1.60 10.86
C ARG A 13 -4.39 1.70 10.93
N GLU A 14 -3.84 2.90 10.95
CA GLU A 14 -2.45 3.17 11.31
C GLU A 14 -2.16 2.89 12.80
N PRO A 15 -0.90 2.73 13.22
CA PRO A 15 -0.56 2.65 14.64
C PRO A 15 -1.11 3.84 15.43
N GLY A 16 -1.91 3.58 16.45
CA GLY A 16 -2.62 4.61 17.23
C GLY A 16 -3.87 5.18 16.56
N GLY A 17 -4.26 4.69 15.38
CA GLY A 17 -5.47 5.10 14.68
C GLY A 17 -6.76 4.65 15.37
N SER A 18 -7.85 5.36 15.13
CA SER A 18 -9.13 5.16 15.82
C SER A 18 -9.76 3.77 15.62
N LYS A 19 -9.44 3.08 14.53
CA LYS A 19 -9.92 1.73 14.21
C LYS A 19 -8.88 0.64 14.45
N ALA A 20 -7.68 0.99 14.92
CA ALA A 20 -6.61 0.03 15.13
C ALA A 20 -6.94 -1.00 16.22
N THR A 21 -7.62 -0.59 17.29
CA THR A 21 -8.02 -1.48 18.40
C THR A 21 -9.09 -2.47 17.98
N GLU A 22 -10.10 -2.02 17.23
CA GLU A 22 -11.26 -2.84 16.85
C GLU A 22 -10.98 -3.71 15.61
N MET A 23 -10.32 -3.14 14.60
CA MET A 23 -10.11 -3.79 13.29
C MET A 23 -8.68 -4.29 13.08
N GLY A 24 -7.81 -4.14 14.08
CA GLY A 24 -6.38 -4.38 13.97
C GLY A 24 -5.65 -3.32 13.13
N ILE A 25 -4.33 -3.23 13.34
CA ILE A 25 -3.44 -2.36 12.57
C ILE A 25 -3.31 -2.89 11.13
N CYS A 26 -3.35 -1.98 10.16
CA CYS A 26 -3.16 -2.29 8.74
C CYS A 26 -1.74 -2.82 8.48
N THR A 27 -1.62 -3.93 7.75
CA THR A 27 -0.31 -4.48 7.35
C THR A 27 0.54 -3.49 6.57
N ALA A 28 -0.05 -2.63 5.72
CA ALA A 28 0.71 -1.58 5.05
C ALA A 28 1.33 -0.56 6.03
N ALA A 29 0.71 -0.36 7.20
CA ALA A 29 1.22 0.54 8.22
C ALA A 29 2.30 -0.08 9.11
N THR A 30 2.54 -1.40 9.00
CA THR A 30 3.55 -2.13 9.78
C THR A 30 4.59 -2.85 8.92
N ASP A 31 4.41 -2.93 7.60
CA ASP A 31 5.36 -3.56 6.69
C ASP A 31 6.64 -2.73 6.54
N ARG A 32 7.63 -3.03 7.37
CA ARG A 32 8.93 -2.36 7.37
C ARG A 32 9.79 -2.72 6.16
N THR A 33 9.47 -3.80 5.44
CA THR A 33 10.26 -4.21 4.25
C THR A 33 10.11 -3.23 3.10
N SER A 34 9.01 -2.48 3.08
CA SER A 34 8.67 -1.48 2.08
C SER A 34 8.97 -0.04 2.53
N ASP A 35 9.58 0.15 3.71
CA ASP A 35 9.84 1.48 4.27
C ASP A 35 10.73 2.33 3.35
N GLY A 36 10.35 3.60 3.16
CA GLY A 36 11.02 4.53 2.25
C GLY A 36 10.61 4.42 0.78
N LEU A 37 9.95 3.33 0.34
CA LEU A 37 9.52 3.20 -1.05
C LEU A 37 8.49 4.27 -1.42
N ASN A 38 8.68 4.89 -2.59
CA ASN A 38 7.89 6.04 -3.06
C ASN A 38 7.83 7.18 -2.04
N GLY A 39 8.85 7.34 -1.19
CA GLY A 39 8.89 8.36 -0.14
C GLY A 39 7.89 8.12 1.00
N GLY A 40 7.43 6.87 1.18
CA GLY A 40 6.48 6.48 2.21
C GLY A 40 7.10 5.97 3.49
N LYS A 41 6.26 5.84 4.53
CA LYS A 41 6.59 5.12 5.76
C LYS A 41 6.03 3.70 5.68
N ASN A 42 6.82 2.69 6.02
CA ASN A 42 6.48 1.28 5.88
C ASN A 42 5.91 1.02 4.46
N GLY A 43 4.86 0.22 4.32
CA GLY A 43 4.13 0.02 3.07
C GLY A 43 3.14 1.13 2.71
N GLY A 44 3.14 2.28 3.38
CA GLY A 44 2.11 3.32 3.25
C GLY A 44 2.00 3.93 1.85
N ARG A 45 3.11 4.02 1.11
CA ARG A 45 3.13 4.45 -0.30
C ARG A 45 3.47 3.33 -1.26
N PHE A 46 3.25 2.10 -0.80
CA PHE A 46 3.46 0.87 -1.54
C PHE A 46 2.31 -0.13 -1.28
N CYS A 47 1.17 0.38 -0.82
CA CYS A 47 0.12 -0.44 -0.23
C CYS A 47 -0.51 -1.41 -1.22
N TRP A 48 -0.44 -1.17 -2.54
CA TRP A 48 -0.89 -2.11 -3.57
C TRP A 48 -0.11 -3.42 -3.57
N ALA A 49 1.13 -3.41 -3.06
CA ALA A 49 2.01 -4.56 -3.05
C ALA A 49 2.04 -5.33 -1.71
N VAL A 50 1.39 -4.82 -0.66
CA VAL A 50 1.36 -5.45 0.67
C VAL A 50 0.16 -6.38 0.79
N ALA A 51 0.31 -7.68 1.06
CA ALA A 51 -0.85 -8.57 1.22
C ALA A 51 -1.70 -8.24 2.47
N GLY A 52 -2.98 -8.66 2.47
CA GLY A 52 -3.85 -8.59 3.65
C GLY A 52 -4.34 -7.19 4.05
N THR A 53 -4.18 -6.17 3.21
CA THR A 53 -4.76 -4.85 3.48
C THR A 53 -6.28 -4.89 3.32
N LEU A 54 -6.99 -4.18 4.19
CA LEU A 54 -8.44 -4.05 4.13
C LEU A 54 -8.80 -2.65 3.61
N CYS A 55 -8.89 -2.51 2.29
CA CYS A 55 -9.22 -1.25 1.64
C CYS A 55 -10.74 -1.22 1.38
N GLY A 56 -11.42 -0.16 1.80
CA GLY A 56 -12.88 -0.01 1.57
C GLY A 56 -13.75 -1.02 2.32
N GLY A 57 -13.27 -1.59 3.43
CA GLY A 57 -14.02 -2.60 4.20
C GLY A 57 -13.83 -4.04 3.71
N VAL A 58 -13.14 -4.26 2.59
CA VAL A 58 -12.94 -5.59 2.00
C VAL A 58 -11.47 -5.99 2.09
N VAL A 59 -11.21 -7.21 2.57
CA VAL A 59 -9.89 -7.82 2.52
C VAL A 59 -9.48 -7.92 1.06
N GLN A 60 -8.43 -7.20 0.67
CA GLN A 60 -7.87 -7.33 -0.67
C GLN A 60 -7.12 -8.67 -0.72
N GLY A 61 -7.51 -9.53 -1.67
CA GLY A 61 -7.04 -10.91 -1.83
C GLY A 61 -5.54 -11.03 -2.17
N SER A 62 -5.19 -12.03 -2.97
CA SER A 62 -3.79 -12.25 -3.36
C SER A 62 -3.18 -11.03 -4.07
N PHE A 63 -1.85 -10.94 -4.09
CA PHE A 63 -1.13 -9.83 -4.74
C PHE A 63 -1.55 -9.60 -6.20
N ALA A 64 -1.85 -10.67 -6.95
CA ALA A 64 -2.25 -10.58 -8.35
C ALA A 64 -3.65 -9.95 -8.52
N GLU A 65 -4.62 -10.41 -7.74
CA GLU A 65 -5.98 -9.84 -7.71
C GLU A 65 -5.95 -8.38 -7.26
N LYS A 66 -5.09 -8.09 -6.29
CA LYS A 66 -4.89 -6.76 -5.75
C LYS A 66 -4.24 -5.79 -6.73
N LYS A 67 -3.34 -6.25 -7.60
CA LYS A 67 -2.67 -5.39 -8.60
C LYS A 67 -3.69 -4.77 -9.55
N ALA A 68 -4.63 -5.56 -10.07
CA ALA A 68 -5.64 -5.06 -11.01
C ALA A 68 -6.58 -4.02 -10.37
N SER A 69 -7.11 -4.29 -9.18
CA SER A 69 -7.98 -3.34 -8.46
C SER A 69 -7.22 -2.10 -7.96
N CYS A 70 -5.94 -2.23 -7.63
CA CYS A 70 -5.14 -1.11 -7.15
C CYS A 70 -4.70 -0.15 -8.25
N LEU A 71 -4.56 -0.58 -9.51
CA LEU A 71 -4.23 0.33 -10.62
C LEU A 71 -5.33 1.38 -10.85
N SER A 72 -6.58 1.09 -10.49
CA SER A 72 -7.68 2.05 -10.56
C SER A 72 -7.85 2.87 -9.27
N CYS A 73 -7.18 2.50 -8.18
CA CYS A 73 -7.24 3.16 -6.88
C CYS A 73 -6.70 4.60 -6.92
N GLU A 74 -7.40 5.52 -6.29
CA GLU A 74 -6.99 6.93 -6.17
C GLU A 74 -5.63 7.10 -5.48
N VAL A 75 -5.33 6.29 -4.46
CA VAL A 75 -4.04 6.32 -3.74
C VAL A 75 -2.89 5.95 -4.67
N PHE A 76 -3.05 4.89 -5.47
CA PHE A 76 -2.05 4.49 -6.45
C PHE A 76 -1.83 5.59 -7.49
N LYS A 77 -2.92 6.11 -8.08
CA LYS A 77 -2.85 7.17 -9.09
C LYS A 77 -2.17 8.41 -8.55
N GLN A 78 -2.51 8.82 -7.33
CA GLN A 78 -1.92 9.98 -6.67
C GLN A 78 -0.42 9.77 -6.42
N ILE A 79 -0.02 8.63 -5.82
CA ILE A 79 1.40 8.33 -5.57
C ILE A 79 2.19 8.31 -6.89
N ARG A 80 1.66 7.64 -7.92
CA ARG A 80 2.30 7.60 -9.24
C ARG A 80 2.51 9.00 -9.83
N THR A 81 1.52 9.88 -9.70
CA THR A 81 1.63 11.27 -10.15
C THR A 81 2.65 12.05 -9.33
N GLU A 82 2.70 11.87 -8.01
CA GLU A 82 3.63 12.58 -7.12
C GLU A 82 5.09 12.12 -7.22
N GLU A 83 5.33 10.84 -7.54
CA GLU A 83 6.69 10.31 -7.74
C GLU A 83 7.22 10.54 -9.16
N GLY A 84 6.33 10.57 -10.16
CA GLY A 84 6.71 10.79 -11.55
C GLY A 84 7.73 9.77 -12.05
N ARG A 85 8.93 10.23 -12.41
CA ARG A 85 10.01 9.38 -12.96
C ARG A 85 10.67 8.47 -11.91
N GLU A 86 10.58 8.85 -10.63
CA GLU A 86 11.16 8.10 -9.52
C GLU A 86 10.19 7.05 -8.95
N PHE A 87 9.04 6.84 -9.62
CA PHE A 87 8.02 5.90 -9.16
C PHE A 87 8.53 4.45 -9.19
N VAL A 88 8.45 3.79 -8.03
CA VAL A 88 8.77 2.38 -7.87
C VAL A 88 7.48 1.56 -7.82
N MET A 89 7.33 0.64 -8.78
CA MET A 89 6.15 -0.24 -8.88
C MET A 89 6.30 -1.56 -8.11
N VAL A 90 7.50 -2.15 -8.08
CA VAL A 90 7.84 -3.44 -7.46
C VAL A 90 9.21 -3.36 -6.76
N GLN A 91 9.46 -4.14 -5.71
CA GLN A 91 10.77 -4.14 -5.03
C GLN A 91 11.89 -4.74 -5.90
N PRO A 92 13.15 -4.27 -5.77
CA PRO A 92 14.34 -4.99 -6.25
C PRO A 92 14.48 -6.31 -5.49
N GLY A 93 13.95 -7.40 -6.05
CA GLY A 93 13.91 -8.72 -5.41
C GLY A 93 12.58 -9.46 -5.60
N GLN A 94 11.49 -8.75 -5.88
CA GLN A 94 10.24 -9.36 -6.34
C GLN A 94 10.33 -9.63 -7.84
N ARG A 95 11.01 -10.72 -8.21
CA ARG A 95 10.94 -11.24 -9.59
C ARG A 95 9.48 -11.60 -9.84
N VAL A 96 8.85 -10.95 -10.82
CA VAL A 96 7.65 -11.49 -11.48
C VAL A 96 8.03 -12.91 -11.88
N GLY A 97 7.34 -13.91 -11.32
CA GLY A 97 7.60 -15.30 -11.63
C GLY A 97 7.68 -15.47 -13.14
N SER A 98 8.83 -15.93 -13.61
CA SER A 98 8.99 -16.30 -15.01
C SER A 98 7.92 -17.32 -15.33
N HIS A 99 7.10 -17.00 -16.33
CA HIS A 99 6.24 -17.95 -17.00
C HIS A 99 7.03 -19.23 -17.28
N LYS A 100 6.55 -20.35 -16.76
CA LYS A 100 6.73 -21.64 -17.38
C LYS A 100 5.37 -22.06 -17.91
#